data_AF-A0A389MLF1-F1
#
_entry.id   AF-A0A389MLF1-F1
#
_cell.length_a   1.000
_cell.length_b   1.000
_cell.length_c   1.000
_cell.angle_alpha   90.00
_cell.angle_beta   90.00
_cell.angle_gamma   90.00
#
_symmetry.space_group_name_H-M   'P 1'
#
loop_
_entity.id
_entity.type
_entity.pdbx_description
1 polymer ?
#
loop_
_entity_poly.entity_id
_entity_poly.type
_entity_poly.pdbx_seq_one_letter_code
_entity_poly.pdbx_strand_id
1 'polypeptide(L)'
;MVDRNGHSAAYPDRAIEWLFTALMLAWGGWLLMPWDTFKSPQYALLAAIAGESVWGAWSVSIGLIRAAALYVNGAHRRTPAIRALCAMLGFVWWLVLAYLFLTTPGAPPFAGFSWYPVLMVFEVMCIWRSAADGYHSRAFTRRAANAR
;
A
#
# COMPACT_ATOMS: atom_id res chain seq x y z
N MET A 1 -20.19 5.68 -17.50
CA MET A 1 -21.53 6.19 -17.84
C MET A 1 -21.49 7.70 -17.66
N VAL A 2 -21.76 8.48 -18.72
CA VAL A 2 -21.64 9.96 -18.74
C VAL A 2 -23.05 10.53 -18.63
N ASP A 3 -23.26 11.53 -17.77
CA ASP A 3 -24.52 12.27 -17.69
C ASP A 3 -24.62 13.27 -18.86
N ARG A 4 -25.85 13.51 -19.33
CA ARG A 4 -26.27 14.39 -20.42
C ARG A 4 -25.78 15.85 -20.31
N ASN A 5 -25.14 16.25 -19.21
CA ASN A 5 -24.69 17.61 -18.93
C ASN A 5 -23.18 17.87 -19.13
N GLY A 6 -22.44 16.98 -19.81
CA GLY A 6 -21.07 17.30 -20.29
C GLY A 6 -19.96 17.32 -19.23
N HIS A 7 -20.25 17.00 -17.96
CA HIS A 7 -19.20 16.72 -16.97
C HIS A 7 -18.60 15.33 -17.22
N SER A 8 -17.35 15.32 -17.68
CA SER A 8 -16.61 14.08 -17.94
C SER A 8 -16.23 13.37 -16.63
N ALA A 9 -16.60 12.09 -16.58
CA ALA A 9 -16.03 11.00 -15.78
C ALA A 9 -15.70 11.34 -14.31
N ALA A 10 -16.57 10.90 -13.39
CA ALA A 10 -16.21 10.74 -11.99
C ALA A 10 -14.79 10.15 -11.89
N TYR A 11 -13.86 10.90 -11.32
CA TYR A 11 -12.53 10.37 -10.99
C TYR A 11 -12.78 9.05 -10.25
N PRO A 12 -12.21 7.91 -10.70
CA PRO A 12 -12.47 6.63 -10.05
C PRO A 12 -12.09 6.81 -8.59
N ASP A 13 -13.04 6.64 -7.67
CA ASP A 13 -12.84 6.93 -6.26
C ASP A 13 -11.58 6.23 -5.74
N ARG A 14 -10.57 7.02 -5.37
CA ARG A 14 -9.26 6.55 -4.88
C ARG A 14 -9.23 6.50 -3.35
N ALA A 15 -10.38 6.60 -2.68
CA ALA A 15 -10.49 6.54 -1.23
C ALA A 15 -9.77 5.34 -0.64
N ILE A 16 -9.87 4.14 -1.26
CA ILE A 16 -9.16 2.95 -0.78
C ILE A 16 -7.64 3.13 -0.85
N GLU A 17 -7.10 3.67 -1.96
CA GLU A 17 -5.65 3.88 -2.08
C GLU A 17 -5.13 4.92 -1.07
N TRP A 18 -5.93 5.95 -0.80
CA TRP A 18 -5.64 6.92 0.27
C TRP A 18 -5.77 6.31 1.67
N LEU A 19 -6.74 5.44 1.90
CA LEU A 19 -6.89 4.70 3.15
C LEU A 19 -5.65 3.85 3.43
N PHE A 20 -5.17 3.07 2.47
CA PHE A 20 -3.97 2.26 2.65
C PHE A 20 -2.69 3.08 2.76
N THR A 21 -2.66 4.24 2.09
CA THR A 21 -1.61 5.23 2.32
C THR A 21 -1.60 5.68 3.78
N ALA A 22 -2.76 6.07 4.32
CA ALA A 22 -2.89 6.49 5.70
C ALA A 22 -2.56 5.36 6.70
N LEU A 23 -2.95 4.12 6.42
CA LEU A 23 -2.61 2.96 7.26
C LEU A 23 -1.10 2.71 7.31
N MET A 24 -0.40 2.81 6.18
CA MET A 24 1.06 2.70 6.16
C MET A 24 1.74 3.83 6.93
N LEU A 25 1.26 5.08 6.77
CA LEU A 25 1.79 6.22 7.53
C LEU A 25 1.52 6.09 9.03
N ALA A 26 0.32 5.68 9.42
CA ALA A 26 -0.07 5.51 10.82
C ALA A 26 0.71 4.37 11.50
N TRP A 27 0.81 3.21 10.83
CA TRP A 27 1.56 2.08 11.35
C TRP A 27 3.05 2.39 11.45
N GLY A 28 3.64 2.96 10.40
CA GLY A 28 5.04 3.36 10.41
C GLY A 28 5.32 4.44 11.44
N GLY A 29 4.44 5.43 11.56
CA GLY A 29 4.51 6.48 12.58
C GLY A 29 4.45 5.90 14.00
N TRP A 30 3.61 4.90 14.24
CA TRP A 30 3.56 4.19 15.51
C TRP A 30 4.91 3.55 15.86
N LEU A 31 5.56 2.87 14.91
CA LEU A 31 6.87 2.25 15.12
C LEU A 31 8.04 3.25 15.27
N LEU A 32 7.86 4.50 14.84
CA LEU A 32 8.87 5.56 15.01
C LEU A 32 8.76 6.26 16.38
N MET A 33 7.65 6.09 17.08
CA MET A 33 7.48 6.59 18.43
C MET A 33 8.27 5.71 19.41
N PRO A 34 8.64 6.22 20.60
CA PRO A 34 9.41 5.48 21.61
C PRO A 34 8.52 4.47 22.36
N TRP A 35 7.79 3.65 21.61
CA TRP A 35 7.03 2.52 22.12
C TRP A 35 7.85 1.25 21.98
N ASP A 36 7.56 0.28 22.82
CA ASP A 36 8.22 -1.02 22.81
C ASP A 36 7.37 -2.07 22.05
N THR A 37 7.02 -1.78 20.80
CA THR A 37 6.06 -2.63 20.06
C THR A 37 6.63 -4.04 19.85
N PHE A 38 7.91 -4.11 19.48
CA PHE A 38 8.59 -5.36 19.17
C PHE A 38 9.04 -6.16 20.39
N LYS A 39 8.80 -5.68 21.62
CA LYS A 39 8.90 -6.54 22.83
C LYS A 39 7.85 -7.66 22.83
N SER A 40 6.77 -7.50 22.07
CA SER A 40 5.76 -8.53 21.95
C SER A 40 6.29 -9.72 21.13
N PRO A 41 6.08 -10.98 21.56
CA PRO A 41 6.68 -12.16 20.92
C PRO A 41 6.41 -12.28 19.43
N GLN A 42 5.25 -11.82 18.95
CA GLN A 42 4.86 -11.90 17.55
C GLN A 42 5.76 -11.11 16.61
N TYR A 43 6.48 -10.11 17.10
CA TYR A 43 7.39 -9.31 16.27
C TYR A 43 8.86 -9.76 16.38
N ALA A 44 9.16 -10.83 17.11
CA ALA A 44 10.53 -11.28 17.35
C ALA A 44 11.31 -11.53 16.05
N LEU A 45 10.66 -12.07 15.02
CA LEU A 45 11.29 -12.30 13.72
C LEU A 45 11.63 -10.98 13.00
N LEU A 46 10.78 -9.95 13.09
CA LEU A 46 11.09 -8.63 12.53
C LEU A 46 12.21 -7.94 13.30
N ALA A 47 12.20 -8.05 14.64
CA ALA A 47 13.22 -7.51 15.52
C ALA A 47 14.61 -8.12 15.27
N ALA A 48 14.66 -9.40 14.89
CA ALA A 48 15.90 -10.09 14.53
C ALA A 48 16.51 -9.57 13.21
N ILE A 49 15.70 -9.00 12.32
CA ILE A 49 16.15 -8.47 11.02
C ILE A 49 16.57 -7.00 11.16
N ALA A 50 15.73 -6.17 11.79
CA ALA A 50 16.00 -4.75 12.01
C ALA A 50 15.18 -4.18 13.16
N GLY A 51 15.65 -3.07 13.74
CA GLY A 51 14.94 -2.36 14.82
C GLY A 51 13.62 -1.72 14.35
N GLU A 52 12.73 -1.43 15.31
CA GLU A 52 11.41 -0.83 15.08
C GLU A 52 11.46 0.43 14.20
N SER A 53 12.43 1.31 14.46
CA SER A 53 12.59 2.57 13.73
C SER A 53 12.88 2.38 12.24
N VAL A 54 13.58 1.30 11.87
CA VAL A 54 13.89 0.98 10.47
C VAL A 54 12.62 0.54 9.74
N TRP A 55 11.82 -0.34 10.35
CA TRP A 55 10.53 -0.77 9.80
C TRP A 55 9.51 0.36 9.77
N GLY A 56 9.53 1.23 10.78
CA GLY A 56 8.73 2.46 10.83
C GLY A 56 9.06 3.39 9.67
N ALA A 57 10.35 3.71 9.48
CA ALA A 57 10.82 4.54 8.38
C ALA A 57 10.50 3.93 7.00
N TRP A 58 10.65 2.60 6.85
CA TRP A 58 10.28 1.88 5.63
C TRP A 58 8.78 2.02 5.32
N SER A 59 7.92 1.79 6.30
CA SER A 59 6.47 1.87 6.15
C SER A 59 6.01 3.29 5.83
N VAL A 60 6.52 4.29 6.56
CA VAL A 60 6.26 5.72 6.29
C VAL A 60 6.73 6.10 4.88
N SER A 61 7.92 5.67 4.46
CA SER A 61 8.46 5.98 3.13
C SER A 61 7.54 5.46 2.02
N ILE A 62 7.02 4.24 2.13
CA ILE A 62 6.05 3.70 1.18
C ILE A 62 4.76 4.51 1.16
N GLY A 63 4.24 4.86 2.34
CA GLY A 63 3.07 5.72 2.47
C GLY A 63 3.26 7.07 1.78
N LEU A 64 4.38 7.75 2.04
CA LEU A 64 4.69 9.05 1.44
C LEU A 64 4.86 8.97 -0.09
N ILE A 65 5.55 7.94 -0.60
CA ILE A 65 5.69 7.71 -2.04
C ILE A 65 4.32 7.47 -2.68
N ARG A 66 3.47 6.65 -2.05
CA ARG A 66 2.10 6.37 -2.54
C ARG A 66 1.25 7.66 -2.51
N ALA A 67 1.31 8.44 -1.44
CA ALA A 67 0.63 9.74 -1.31
C ALA A 67 1.04 10.71 -2.43
N ALA A 68 2.34 10.87 -2.65
CA ALA A 68 2.88 11.72 -3.71
C ALA A 68 2.41 11.24 -5.09
N ALA A 69 2.44 9.92 -5.33
CA ALA A 69 1.98 9.36 -6.59
C ALA A 69 0.47 9.59 -6.81
N LEU A 70 -0.36 9.47 -5.77
CA LEU A 70 -1.80 9.77 -5.83
C LEU A 70 -2.06 11.24 -6.10
N TYR A 71 -1.36 12.14 -5.41
CA TYR A 71 -1.47 13.58 -5.60
C TYR A 71 -1.11 14.01 -7.04
N VAL A 72 0.03 13.52 -7.56
CA VAL A 72 0.47 13.81 -8.94
C VAL A 72 -0.49 13.23 -9.99
N ASN A 73 -1.09 12.07 -9.72
CA ASN A 73 -2.07 11.45 -10.61
C ASN A 73 -3.32 12.32 -10.80
N GLY A 74 -3.78 12.97 -9.73
CA GLY A 74 -4.91 13.90 -9.77
C GLY A 74 -4.58 15.22 -10.47
N ALA A 75 -3.32 15.66 -10.42
CA ALA A 75 -2.93 17.00 -10.84
C ALA A 75 -2.33 17.12 -12.26
N HIS A 76 -1.52 16.15 -12.73
CA HIS A 76 -0.70 16.41 -13.92
C HIS A 76 -0.31 15.20 -14.78
N ARG A 77 0.09 14.07 -14.18
CA ARG A 77 0.61 12.89 -14.91
C ARG A 77 0.13 11.60 -14.28
N ARG A 78 -0.24 10.62 -15.12
CA ARG A 78 -0.63 9.29 -14.64
C ARG A 78 0.59 8.53 -14.10
N THR A 79 0.49 8.07 -12.86
CA THR A 79 1.51 7.32 -12.08
C THR A 79 1.11 5.87 -11.71
N PRO A 80 0.49 5.09 -12.61
CA PRO A 80 -0.09 3.78 -12.27
C PRO A 80 0.95 2.76 -11.77
N ALA A 81 2.15 2.74 -12.34
CA ALA A 81 3.20 1.78 -11.95
C ALA A 81 3.70 1.99 -10.52
N ILE A 82 3.91 3.24 -10.10
CA ILE A 82 4.36 3.56 -8.73
C ILE A 82 3.28 3.16 -7.72
N ARG A 83 2.01 3.47 -8.03
CA ARG A 83 0.87 3.09 -7.17
C ARG A 83 0.73 1.58 -7.03
N ALA A 84 0.86 0.84 -8.13
CA ALA A 84 0.85 -0.63 -8.10
C ALA A 84 2.02 -1.21 -7.28
N LEU A 85 3.23 -0.66 -7.45
CA LEU A 85 4.40 -1.10 -6.68
C LEU A 85 4.22 -0.85 -5.18
N CYS A 86 3.79 0.35 -4.80
CA CYS A 86 3.52 0.65 -3.39
C CYS A 86 2.43 -0.27 -2.83
N ALA A 87 1.35 -0.55 -3.59
CA ALA A 87 0.29 -1.47 -3.21
C ALA A 87 0.80 -2.91 -2.99
N MET A 88 1.69 -3.38 -3.85
CA MET A 88 2.36 -4.67 -3.69
C MET A 88 3.22 -4.73 -2.42
N LEU A 89 3.98 -3.67 -2.12
CA LEU A 89 4.76 -3.60 -0.88
C LEU A 89 3.86 -3.59 0.37
N GLY A 90 2.73 -2.88 0.32
CA GLY A 90 1.72 -2.91 1.38
C GLY A 90 1.11 -4.30 1.55
N PHE A 91 0.76 -4.99 0.45
CA PHE A 91 0.28 -6.38 0.49
C PHE A 91 1.28 -7.30 1.20
N VAL A 92 2.57 -7.23 0.82
CA VAL A 92 3.62 -8.03 1.47
C VAL A 92 3.72 -7.70 2.96
N TRP A 93 3.61 -6.42 3.32
CA TRP A 93 3.64 -6.00 4.73
C TRP A 93 2.51 -6.64 5.54
N TRP A 94 1.28 -6.55 5.07
CA TRP A 94 0.12 -7.15 5.75
C TRP A 94 0.19 -8.67 5.79
N LEU A 95 0.73 -9.31 4.75
CA LEU A 95 0.98 -10.75 4.72
C LEU A 95 1.99 -11.18 5.80
N VAL A 96 3.09 -10.43 5.96
CA VAL A 96 4.07 -10.70 7.02
C VAL A 96 3.42 -10.57 8.40
N LEU A 97 2.66 -9.50 8.65
CA LEU A 97 1.96 -9.34 9.93
C LEU A 97 0.93 -10.46 10.17
N ALA A 98 0.18 -10.88 9.15
CA ALA A 98 -0.71 -12.04 9.25
C ALA A 98 0.06 -13.29 9.67
N TYR A 99 1.15 -13.61 8.97
CA TYR A 99 1.99 -14.77 9.27
C TYR A 99 2.52 -14.76 10.71
N LEU A 100 3.04 -13.61 11.17
CA LEU A 100 3.58 -13.47 12.52
C LEU A 100 2.53 -13.74 13.60
N PHE A 101 1.33 -13.19 13.45
CA PHE A 101 0.25 -13.39 14.42
C PHE A 101 -0.32 -14.81 14.40
N LEU A 102 -0.29 -15.48 13.24
CA LEU A 102 -0.78 -16.85 13.09
C LEU A 102 0.20 -17.92 13.59
N THR A 103 1.50 -17.65 13.50
CA THR A 103 2.54 -18.61 13.85
C THR A 103 3.09 -18.45 15.26
N THR A 104 2.81 -17.32 15.92
CA THR A 104 3.28 -17.07 17.29
C THR A 104 2.32 -17.63 18.33
N PRO A 105 2.74 -18.59 19.17
CA PRO A 105 1.91 -19.09 20.26
C PRO A 105 1.53 -17.97 21.25
N GLY A 106 0.25 -17.86 21.57
CA GLY A 106 -0.27 -16.85 22.51
C GLY A 106 -0.50 -15.46 21.92
N ALA A 107 -0.14 -15.22 20.65
CA ALA A 107 -0.55 -14.00 19.96
C ALA A 107 -2.07 -14.01 19.71
N PRO A 108 -2.76 -12.85 19.74
CA PRO A 108 -4.19 -12.79 19.46
C PRO A 108 -4.50 -13.26 18.02
N PRO A 109 -5.09 -14.45 17.82
CA PRO A 109 -5.22 -15.02 16.49
C PRO A 109 -6.18 -14.22 15.60
N PHE A 110 -7.10 -13.47 16.23
CA PHE A 110 -8.10 -12.66 15.53
C PHE A 110 -7.47 -11.64 14.57
N ALA A 111 -6.38 -10.97 14.94
CA ALA A 111 -5.72 -10.02 14.04
C ALA A 111 -5.12 -10.73 12.81
N GLY A 112 -4.53 -11.91 13.00
CA GLY A 112 -3.97 -12.75 11.95
C GLY A 112 -5.00 -13.30 10.96
N PHE A 113 -6.17 -13.73 11.46
CA PHE A 113 -7.22 -14.33 10.62
C PHE A 113 -8.23 -13.34 10.05
N SER A 114 -8.42 -12.17 10.67
CA SER A 114 -9.49 -11.24 10.30
C SER A 114 -8.97 -9.97 9.67
N TRP A 115 -8.16 -9.18 10.38
CA TRP A 115 -7.79 -7.83 9.93
C TRP A 115 -6.81 -7.86 8.75
N TYR A 116 -5.68 -8.53 8.90
CA TYR A 116 -4.64 -8.50 7.86
C TYR A 116 -5.08 -9.14 6.53
N PRO A 117 -5.84 -10.26 6.50
CA PRO A 117 -6.38 -10.79 5.25
C PRO A 117 -7.31 -9.83 4.52
N VAL A 118 -8.16 -9.09 5.26
CA VAL A 118 -9.01 -8.04 4.65
C VAL A 118 -8.14 -6.95 4.04
N LEU A 119 -7.10 -6.51 4.74
CA LEU A 119 -6.15 -5.51 4.23
C LEU A 119 -5.44 -5.99 2.96
N MET A 120 -5.02 -7.25 2.93
CA MET A 120 -4.39 -7.88 1.76
C MET A 120 -5.33 -7.88 0.55
N VAL A 121 -6.60 -8.26 0.72
CA VAL A 121 -7.59 -8.27 -0.39
C VAL A 121 -7.74 -6.88 -1.00
N PHE A 122 -7.84 -5.84 -0.17
CA PHE A 122 -7.97 -4.48 -0.69
C PHE A 122 -6.68 -3.96 -1.33
N GLU A 123 -5.49 -4.34 -0.85
CA GLU A 123 -4.24 -4.04 -1.58
C GLU A 123 -4.21 -4.73 -2.94
N VAL A 124 -4.68 -5.98 -3.06
CA VAL A 124 -4.81 -6.67 -4.36
C VAL A 124 -5.76 -5.91 -5.28
N MET A 125 -6.89 -5.38 -4.76
CA MET A 125 -7.77 -4.51 -5.53
C MET A 125 -7.05 -3.22 -5.99
N CYS A 126 -6.24 -2.60 -5.13
CA CYS A 126 -5.44 -1.43 -5.49
C CYS A 126 -4.40 -1.73 -6.58
N ILE A 127 -3.75 -2.89 -6.52
CA ILE A 127 -2.82 -3.38 -7.55
C ILE A 127 -3.56 -3.56 -8.87
N TRP A 128 -4.69 -4.28 -8.87
CA TRP A 128 -5.46 -4.54 -10.08
C TRP A 128 -5.97 -3.25 -10.73
N ARG A 129 -6.53 -2.33 -9.94
CA ARG A 129 -6.99 -1.02 -10.42
C ARG A 129 -5.84 -0.19 -11.00
N SER A 130 -4.69 -0.17 -10.32
CA SER A 130 -3.50 0.55 -10.80
C SER A 130 -2.94 -0.06 -12.09
N ALA A 131 -2.97 -1.40 -12.22
CA ALA A 131 -2.56 -2.10 -13.43
C ALA A 131 -3.51 -1.82 -14.60
N ALA A 132 -4.83 -1.85 -14.36
CA ALA A 132 -5.84 -1.50 -15.35
C ALA A 132 -5.67 -0.04 -15.81
N ASP A 133 -5.44 0.90 -14.88
CA ASP A 133 -5.11 2.29 -15.20
C ASP A 133 -3.85 2.37 -16.09
N GLY A 134 -2.81 1.58 -15.79
CA GLY A 134 -1.58 1.49 -16.58
C GLY A 134 -1.79 1.00 -18.01
N TYR A 135 -2.62 -0.04 -18.18
CA TYR A 135 -2.97 -0.61 -19.47
C TYR A 135 -3.73 0.40 -20.35
N HIS A 136 -4.77 1.03 -19.80
CA HIS A 136 -5.57 2.03 -20.53
C HIS A 136 -4.80 3.30 -20.87
N SER A 137 -3.70 3.58 -20.16
CA SER A 137 -2.91 4.80 -20.36
C SER A 137 -1.76 4.64 -21.36
N ARG A 138 -1.53 3.45 -21.93
CA ARG A 138 -0.32 3.12 -22.74
C ARG A 138 0.99 3.48 -22.03
N ALA A 139 0.99 3.54 -20.69
CA ALA A 139 2.14 3.96 -19.89
C ALA A 139 3.34 3.02 -20.09
N PHE A 140 3.09 1.76 -20.45
CA PHE A 140 4.11 0.76 -20.76
C PHE A 140 4.54 0.74 -22.25
N THR A 141 3.87 1.48 -23.13
CA THR A 141 4.03 1.35 -24.59
C THR A 141 4.91 2.45 -25.23
N ARG A 142 5.13 3.58 -24.55
CA ARG A 142 5.73 4.78 -25.18
C ARG A 142 7.24 4.68 -25.49
N ARG A 143 7.95 3.66 -25.01
CA ARG A 143 9.40 3.51 -25.24
C ARG A 143 9.78 2.83 -26.57
N ALA A 144 8.83 2.18 -27.25
CA ALA A 144 9.11 1.47 -28.51
C ALA A 144 8.96 2.33 -29.78
N ALA A 145 8.33 3.52 -29.68
CA ALA A 145 8.00 4.33 -30.86
C ALA A 145 9.04 5.42 -31.20
N ASN A 146 9.97 5.74 -30.30
CA ASN A 146 11.00 6.77 -30.51
C ASN A 146 12.37 6.19 -30.89
N ALA A 147 12.42 4.92 -31.32
CA ALA A 147 13.64 4.22 -31.72
C ALA A 147 13.67 3.90 -33.23
N ARG A 148 12.94 4.66 -34.05
CA ARG A 148 12.96 4.57 -35.52
C ARG A 148 13.12 5.94 -36.14
#